data_AF-A0A957WE68-F1
#
_entry.id   AF-A0A957WE68-F1
#
_cell.length_a   1.000
_cell.length_b   1.000
_cell.length_c   1.000
_cell.angle_alpha   90.00
_cell.angle_beta   90.00
_cell.angle_gamma   90.00
#
_symmetry.space_group_name_H-M   'P 1'
#
loop_
_entity.id
_entity.type
_entity.pdbx_description
1 polymer ?
#
loop_
_entity_poly.entity_id
_entity_poly.type
_entity_poly.pdbx_seq_one_letter_code
_entity_poly.pdbx_strand_id
1 'polypeptide(L)'
;MNFQALPYIILTGVAFGANLVALRFAIGEFEPFALAGLRLAVASLAFLIVYLVDPRHHPWPTNRNLWRHILLVGTVGTAVPQVATVLSLQYQSSGITAILVAAGPALTVLVAHFALADERLSWRKGMGVTAALGGALLLTLRGETGLPDIT
;
A
#
# COMPACT_ATOMS: atom_id res chain seq x y z
N MET A 1 -3.77 -8.62 22.07
CA MET A 1 -3.79 -8.90 20.62
C MET A 1 -4.67 -10.11 20.42
N ASN A 2 -5.75 -10.03 19.65
CA ASN A 2 -6.57 -11.20 19.34
C ASN A 2 -5.75 -12.15 18.46
N PHE A 3 -5.46 -13.36 18.94
CA PHE A 3 -4.71 -14.38 18.16
C PHE A 3 -5.39 -14.72 16.83
N GLN A 4 -6.70 -14.48 16.71
CA GLN A 4 -7.48 -14.61 15.47
C GLN A 4 -7.06 -13.63 14.36
N ALA A 5 -6.38 -12.52 14.69
CA ALA A 5 -5.94 -11.53 13.70
C ALA A 5 -4.60 -11.89 13.04
N LEU A 6 -3.79 -12.77 13.66
CA LEU A 6 -2.49 -13.20 13.14
C LEU A 6 -2.54 -13.76 11.71
N PRO A 7 -3.46 -14.68 11.35
CA PRO A 7 -3.50 -15.20 9.98
C PRO A 7 -3.78 -14.11 8.93
N TYR A 8 -4.65 -13.15 9.23
CA TYR A 8 -4.95 -12.03 8.33
C TYR A 8 -3.74 -11.10 8.15
N ILE A 9 -2.99 -10.85 9.22
CA ILE A 9 -1.77 -10.02 9.18
C ILE A 9 -0.71 -10.69 8.30
N ILE A 10 -0.48 -11.99 8.50
CA ILE A 10 0.51 -12.75 7.72
C ILE A 10 0.10 -12.79 6.25
N LEU A 11 -1.15 -13.11 5.95
CA LEU A 11 -1.68 -13.16 4.59
C LEU A 11 -1.52 -11.81 3.88
N THR A 12 -1.88 -10.72 4.57
CA THR A 12 -1.76 -9.36 4.02
C THR A 12 -0.30 -8.99 3.78
N GLY A 13 0.60 -9.32 4.72
CA GLY A 13 2.04 -9.06 4.57
C GLY A 13 2.64 -9.79 3.38
N VAL A 14 2.33 -11.08 3.23
CA VAL A 14 2.79 -11.90 2.09
C VAL A 14 2.21 -11.37 0.77
N ALA A 15 0.91 -11.09 0.73
CA ALA A 15 0.25 -10.55 -0.47
C ALA A 15 0.85 -9.20 -0.88
N PHE A 16 1.15 -8.33 0.08
CA PHE A 16 1.73 -7.02 -0.18
C PHE A 16 3.17 -7.11 -0.70
N GLY A 17 3.99 -7.99 -0.11
CA GLY A 17 5.35 -8.26 -0.58
C GLY A 17 5.37 -8.86 -1.99
N ALA A 18 4.56 -9.90 -2.24
CA ALA A 18 4.45 -10.54 -3.55
C ALA A 18 3.95 -9.57 -4.63
N ASN A 19 3.04 -8.66 -4.27
CA ASN A 19 2.51 -7.64 -5.17
C ASN A 19 3.62 -6.74 -5.76
N LEU A 20 4.62 -6.32 -4.99
CA LEU A 20 5.70 -5.47 -5.51
C LEU A 20 6.58 -6.19 -6.52
N VAL A 21 6.82 -7.48 -6.30
CA VAL A 21 7.57 -8.33 -7.24
C VAL A 21 6.76 -8.52 -8.52
N ALA A 22 5.49 -8.92 -8.42
CA ALA A 22 4.61 -9.10 -9.57
C ALA A 22 4.44 -7.81 -10.39
N LEU A 23 4.33 -6.66 -9.71
CA LEU A 23 4.19 -5.37 -10.37
C LEU A 23 5.42 -5.04 -11.21
N ARG A 24 6.63 -5.31 -10.71
CA ARG A 24 7.88 -5.12 -11.45
C ARG A 24 7.97 -5.96 -12.73
N PHE A 25 7.47 -7.20 -12.71
CA PHE A 25 7.37 -8.00 -13.93
C PHE A 25 6.35 -7.41 -14.90
N ALA A 26 5.18 -6.99 -14.41
CA ALA A 26 4.08 -6.51 -15.25
C ALA A 26 4.37 -5.18 -15.98
N ILE A 27 5.19 -4.28 -15.43
CA ILE A 27 5.62 -3.05 -16.13
C ILE A 27 6.55 -3.33 -17.32
N GLY A 28 7.11 -4.54 -17.44
CA GLY A 28 7.83 -4.95 -18.65
C GLY A 28 6.92 -5.21 -19.85
N GLU A 29 5.64 -5.53 -19.60
CA GLU A 29 4.67 -5.90 -20.65
C GLU A 29 3.55 -4.89 -20.86
N PHE A 30 3.23 -4.08 -19.85
CA PHE A 30 2.12 -3.12 -19.88
C PHE A 30 2.60 -1.69 -19.66
N GLU A 31 1.93 -0.74 -20.32
CA GLU A 31 2.10 0.67 -20.00
C GLU A 31 1.71 0.92 -18.52
N PRO A 32 2.54 1.65 -17.75
CA PRO A 32 2.32 1.97 -16.33
C PRO A 32 0.92 2.46 -15.99
N PHE A 33 0.37 3.38 -16.79
CA PHE A 33 -0.95 3.95 -16.57
C PHE A 33 -2.06 2.94 -16.86
N ALA A 34 -1.92 2.14 -17.91
CA ALA A 34 -2.87 1.07 -18.24
C ALA A 34 -2.89 0.00 -17.13
N LEU A 35 -1.72 -0.38 -16.61
CA LEU A 35 -1.59 -1.34 -15.51
C LEU A 35 -2.22 -0.82 -14.21
N ALA A 36 -1.97 0.44 -13.86
CA ALA A 36 -2.59 1.07 -12.69
C ALA A 36 -4.12 1.17 -12.85
N GLY A 37 -4.60 1.56 -14.04
CA GLY A 37 -6.02 1.65 -14.37
C GLY A 37 -6.73 0.30 -14.31
N LEU A 38 -6.16 -0.75 -14.90
CA LEU A 38 -6.71 -2.10 -14.85
C LEU A 38 -6.82 -2.59 -13.40
N ARG A 39 -5.78 -2.39 -12.59
CA ARG A 39 -5.79 -2.75 -11.16
C ARG A 39 -6.90 -2.05 -10.40
N LEU A 40 -7.08 -0.74 -10.64
CA LEU A 40 -8.15 0.04 -10.00
C LEU A 40 -9.53 -0.46 -10.46
N ALA A 41 -9.71 -0.74 -11.75
CA ALA A 41 -10.96 -1.27 -12.28
C ALA A 41 -11.33 -2.63 -11.67
N VAL A 42 -10.37 -3.56 -11.60
CA VAL A 42 -10.56 -4.88 -10.98
C VAL A 42 -10.88 -4.74 -9.50
N ALA A 43 -10.16 -3.88 -8.77
CA ALA A 43 -10.43 -3.63 -7.35
C ALA A 43 -11.83 -3.02 -7.13
N SER A 44 -12.22 -2.02 -7.93
CA SER A 44 -13.55 -1.41 -7.87
C SER A 44 -14.65 -2.42 -8.14
N LEU A 45 -14.48 -3.30 -9.14
CA LEU A 45 -15.45 -4.34 -9.44
C LEU A 45 -15.55 -5.37 -8.31
N ALA A 46 -14.41 -5.80 -7.75
CA ALA A 46 -14.39 -6.73 -6.62
C ALA A 46 -15.10 -6.14 -5.38
N PHE A 47 -14.80 -4.88 -5.03
CA PHE A 47 -15.50 -4.19 -3.94
C PHE A 47 -16.99 -3.99 -4.21
N LEU A 48 -17.37 -3.72 -5.46
CA LEU A 48 -18.77 -3.63 -5.85
C LEU A 48 -19.49 -4.97 -5.67
N ILE A 49 -18.89 -6.09 -6.09
CA ILE A 49 -19.46 -7.43 -5.90
C ILE A 49 -19.62 -7.73 -4.41
N VAL A 50 -18.59 -7.47 -3.60
CA VAL A 50 -18.66 -7.67 -2.14
C VAL A 50 -19.79 -6.85 -1.53
N TYR A 51 -19.95 -5.59 -1.95
CA TYR A 51 -21.03 -4.72 -1.49
C TYR A 51 -22.42 -5.23 -1.90
N LEU A 52 -22.58 -5.77 -3.12
CA LEU A 52 -23.86 -6.30 -3.62
C LEU A 52 -24.25 -7.63 -2.96
N VAL A 53 -23.27 -8.45 -2.58
CA VAL A 53 -23.51 -9.76 -1.94
C VAL A 53 -23.65 -9.63 -0.42
N ASP A 54 -23.32 -8.47 0.16
CA ASP A 54 -23.45 -8.23 1.60
C ASP A 54 -24.93 -8.37 2.04
N PRO A 55 -25.26 -9.35 2.90
CA PRO A 55 -26.63 -9.57 3.36
C PRO A 55 -27.22 -8.36 4.09
N ARG A 56 -26.39 -7.43 4.57
CA ARG A 56 -26.80 -6.26 5.36
C ARG A 56 -27.44 -5.13 4.55
N HIS A 57 -27.53 -5.25 3.22
CA HIS A 57 -28.25 -4.32 2.32
C HIS A 57 -28.14 -2.85 2.75
N HIS A 58 -26.92 -2.33 2.76
CA HIS A 58 -26.70 -0.93 3.11
C HIS A 58 -27.26 -0.03 1.99
N PRO A 59 -28.09 0.97 2.29
CA PRO A 59 -28.62 1.87 1.26
C PRO A 59 -27.48 2.63 0.58
N TRP A 60 -27.61 2.83 -0.72
CA TRP A 60 -26.65 3.61 -1.49
C TRP A 60 -26.55 5.02 -0.92
N PRO A 61 -25.35 5.61 -0.85
CA PRO A 61 -25.18 6.93 -0.29
C PRO A 61 -25.87 7.98 -1.19
N THR A 62 -26.94 8.61 -0.68
CA THR A 62 -27.68 9.67 -1.41
C THR A 62 -27.03 11.06 -1.26
N ASN A 63 -26.11 11.22 -0.31
CA ASN A 63 -25.51 12.51 0.01
C ASN A 63 -24.38 12.87 -0.98
N ARG A 64 -24.56 13.94 -1.76
CA ARG A 64 -23.57 14.45 -2.71
C ARG A 64 -22.23 14.81 -2.04
N ASN A 65 -22.26 15.23 -0.77
CA ASN A 65 -21.05 15.54 -0.03
C ASN A 65 -20.24 14.27 0.28
N LEU A 66 -20.91 13.15 0.55
CA LEU A 66 -20.25 11.86 0.77
C LEU A 66 -19.57 11.37 -0.52
N TRP A 67 -20.21 11.52 -1.68
CA TRP A 67 -19.59 11.21 -2.97
C TRP A 67 -18.32 12.04 -3.24
N ARG A 68 -18.32 13.32 -2.88
CA ARG A 68 -17.12 14.16 -2.96
C ARG A 68 -16.00 13.64 -2.07
N HIS A 69 -16.31 13.26 -0.83
CA HIS A 69 -15.30 12.69 0.08
C HIS A 69 -14.77 11.35 -0.44
N ILE A 70 -15.63 10.46 -0.95
CA ILE A 70 -15.23 9.19 -1.55
C ILE A 70 -14.29 9.42 -2.73
N LEU A 71 -14.63 10.35 -3.63
CA LEU A 71 -13.76 10.72 -4.74
C LEU A 71 -12.42 11.27 -4.24
N LEU A 72 -12.42 12.19 -3.29
CA LEU A 72 -11.20 12.83 -2.82
C LEU A 72 -10.28 11.81 -2.13
N VAL A 73 -10.83 11.00 -1.23
CA VAL A 73 -10.07 9.96 -0.51
C VAL A 73 -9.61 8.84 -1.45
N GLY A 74 -10.46 8.38 -2.39
CA GLY A 74 -10.08 7.39 -3.38
C GLY A 74 -8.96 7.90 -4.29
N THR A 75 -9.10 9.12 -4.81
CA THR A 75 -8.12 9.67 -5.75
C THR A 75 -6.78 9.93 -5.05
N VAL A 76 -6.80 10.66 -3.93
CA VAL A 76 -5.57 11.06 -3.22
C VAL A 76 -4.98 9.92 -2.39
N GLY A 77 -5.82 9.09 -1.78
CA GLY A 77 -5.39 8.01 -0.89
C GLY A 77 -5.06 6.70 -1.60
N THR A 78 -5.59 6.46 -2.81
CA THR A 78 -5.32 5.21 -3.55
C THR A 78 -4.79 5.42 -4.96
N ALA A 79 -5.50 6.15 -5.84
CA ALA A 79 -5.11 6.24 -7.24
C ALA A 79 -3.75 6.92 -7.44
N VAL A 80 -3.54 8.08 -6.82
CA VAL A 80 -2.28 8.84 -6.91
C VAL A 80 -1.09 8.02 -6.37
N PRO A 81 -1.13 7.48 -5.14
CA PRO A 81 -0.05 6.64 -4.62
C PRO A 81 0.22 5.40 -5.47
N GLN A 82 -0.83 4.77 -5.99
CA GLN A 82 -0.69 3.56 -6.80
C GLN A 82 0.01 3.86 -8.13
N VAL A 83 -0.41 4.92 -8.84
CA VAL A 83 0.26 5.36 -10.07
C VAL A 83 1.70 5.75 -9.77
N ALA A 84 1.95 6.52 -8.71
CA ALA A 84 3.30 6.91 -8.30
C ALA A 84 4.20 5.69 -8.01
N THR A 85 3.67 4.63 -7.40
CA THR A 85 4.40 3.37 -7.14
C THR A 85 4.73 2.63 -8.43
N VAL A 86 3.77 2.53 -9.37
CA VAL A 86 4.04 1.88 -10.67
C VAL A 86 5.09 2.68 -11.46
N LEU A 87 4.98 4.02 -11.44
CA LEU A 87 5.96 4.91 -12.06
C LEU A 87 7.34 4.78 -11.40
N SER A 88 7.42 4.70 -10.08
CA SER A 88 8.69 4.58 -9.37
C SER A 88 9.42 3.30 -9.78
N LEU A 89 8.70 2.18 -9.95
CA LEU A 89 9.29 0.91 -10.35
C LEU A 89 9.85 0.89 -11.79
N GLN A 90 9.62 1.92 -12.61
CA GLN A 90 10.33 2.07 -13.88
C GLN A 90 11.75 2.60 -13.69
N TYR A 91 11.99 3.40 -12.65
CA TYR A 91 13.26 4.07 -12.38
C TYR A 91 14.10 3.39 -11.29
N GLN A 92 13.49 2.52 -10.49
CA GLN A 92 14.15 1.80 -9.39
C GLN A 92 13.63 0.36 -9.27
N SER A 93 14.40 -0.47 -8.56
CA SER A 93 14.04 -1.86 -8.34
C SER A 93 12.89 -2.04 -7.33
N SER A 94 12.30 -3.24 -7.31
CA SER A 94 11.27 -3.63 -6.35
C SER A 94 11.78 -3.59 -4.92
N GLY A 95 13.06 -3.92 -4.68
CA GLY A 95 13.69 -3.87 -3.36
C GLY A 95 13.77 -2.45 -2.78
N ILE A 96 14.26 -1.47 -3.56
CA ILE A 96 14.34 -0.07 -3.10
C ILE A 96 12.94 0.52 -2.93
N THR A 97 12.01 0.18 -3.82
CA THR A 97 10.61 0.61 -3.70
C THR A 97 9.97 0.04 -2.43
N ALA A 98 10.19 -1.25 -2.11
CA ALA A 98 9.67 -1.87 -0.88
C ALA A 98 10.19 -1.17 0.39
N ILE A 99 11.45 -0.76 0.39
CA ILE A 99 12.08 -0.02 1.48
C ILE A 99 11.44 1.36 1.68
N LEU A 100 11.25 2.11 0.59
CA LEU A 100 10.58 3.42 0.65
C LEU A 100 9.14 3.30 1.14
N VAL A 101 8.42 2.27 0.68
CA VAL A 101 7.06 1.99 1.15
C VAL A 101 7.05 1.58 2.63
N ALA A 102 8.04 0.80 3.08
CA ALA A 102 8.19 0.41 4.50
C ALA A 102 8.58 1.59 5.41
N ALA A 103 9.23 2.63 4.88
CA ALA A 103 9.47 3.88 5.58
C ALA A 103 8.19 4.75 5.68
N GLY A 104 7.19 4.50 4.84
CA GLY A 104 5.90 5.20 4.85
C GLY A 104 5.24 5.20 6.24
N PRO A 105 4.99 4.04 6.88
CA PRO A 105 4.46 3.98 8.24
C PRO A 105 5.28 4.75 9.28
N ALA A 106 6.61 4.78 9.16
CA ALA A 106 7.47 5.52 10.06
C ALA A 106 7.25 7.04 9.94
N LEU A 107 7.20 7.53 8.71
CA LEU A 107 6.87 8.93 8.42
C LEU A 107 5.43 9.26 8.85
N THR A 108 4.48 8.36 8.61
CA THR A 108 3.10 8.53 9.06
C THR A 108 3.01 8.65 10.57
N VAL A 109 3.72 7.82 11.34
CA VAL A 109 3.75 7.91 12.81
C VAL A 109 4.40 9.22 13.27
N LEU A 110 5.46 9.66 12.60
CA LEU A 110 6.12 10.93 12.90
C LEU A 110 5.18 12.12 12.63
N VAL A 111 4.55 12.17 11.46
CA VAL A 111 3.59 13.22 11.08
C VAL A 111 2.37 13.17 11.98
N ALA A 112 1.82 11.99 12.27
CA ALA A 112 0.68 11.84 13.18
C ALA A 112 1.00 12.35 14.59
N HIS A 113 2.24 12.18 15.07
CA HIS A 113 2.66 12.73 16.35
C HIS A 113 2.60 14.27 16.39
N PHE A 114 2.95 14.94 15.28
CA PHE A 114 2.90 16.39 15.18
C PHE A 114 1.52 16.93 14.78
N ALA A 115 0.75 16.19 14.00
CA ALA A 115 -0.52 16.62 13.42
C ALA A 115 -1.75 16.22 14.24
N LEU A 116 -1.70 15.11 14.99
CA LEU A 116 -2.78 14.63 15.84
C LEU A 116 -2.39 14.78 17.31
N ALA A 117 -3.11 15.66 18.02
CA ALA A 117 -2.89 15.92 19.45
C ALA A 117 -3.05 14.66 20.34
N ASP A 118 -3.78 13.64 19.86
CA ASP A 118 -4.13 12.42 20.60
C ASP A 118 -3.23 11.20 20.32
N GLU A 119 -2.38 11.23 19.28
CA GLU A 119 -1.48 10.12 18.94
C GLU A 119 -0.04 10.41 19.39
N ARG A 120 0.20 10.38 20.72
CA ARG A 120 1.57 10.52 21.27
C ARG A 120 2.44 9.31 20.91
N LEU A 121 3.70 9.58 20.55
CA LEU A 121 4.70 8.56 20.23
C LEU A 121 4.96 7.69 21.47
N SER A 122 4.43 6.46 21.51
CA SER A 122 4.74 5.53 22.60
C SER A 122 6.06 4.82 22.33
N TRP A 123 6.78 4.42 23.38
CA TRP A 123 8.04 3.66 23.28
C TRP A 123 7.93 2.43 22.36
N ARG A 124 6.76 1.77 22.36
CA ARG A 124 6.47 0.64 21.47
C ARG A 124 6.36 1.04 19.99
N LYS A 125 5.78 2.20 19.68
CA LYS A 125 5.74 2.74 18.30
C LYS A 125 7.16 3.08 17.82
N GLY A 126 7.96 3.67 18.69
CA GLY A 126 9.38 3.98 18.41
C GLY A 126 10.20 2.73 18.07
N MET A 127 10.11 1.68 18.88
CA MET A 127 10.79 0.39 18.62
C MET A 127 10.34 -0.27 17.31
N GLY A 128 9.05 -0.20 16.98
CA GLY A 128 8.54 -0.75 15.72
C GLY A 128 9.08 0.00 14.50
N VAL A 129 9.15 1.33 14.59
CA VAL A 129 9.71 2.19 13.52
C VAL A 129 11.20 1.92 13.32
N THR A 130 11.99 1.87 14.39
CA THR A 130 13.44 1.57 14.27
C THR A 130 13.69 0.17 13.76
N ALA A 131 12.90 -0.84 14.17
CA ALA A 131 12.99 -2.19 13.63
C ALA A 131 12.64 -2.24 12.13
N ALA A 132 11.58 -1.54 11.70
CA ALA A 132 11.19 -1.47 10.29
C ALA A 132 12.26 -0.78 9.42
N LEU A 133 12.78 0.36 9.88
CA LEU A 133 13.87 1.08 9.20
C LEU A 133 15.17 0.26 9.18
N GLY A 134 15.48 -0.44 10.28
CA GLY A 134 16.65 -1.33 10.35
C GLY A 134 16.55 -2.52 9.39
N GLY A 135 15.37 -3.15 9.28
CA GLY A 135 15.12 -4.20 8.30
C GLY A 135 15.24 -3.71 6.86
N ALA A 136 14.72 -2.50 6.59
CA ALA A 136 14.84 -1.86 5.30
C ALA A 136 16.31 -1.55 4.94
N LEU A 137 17.09 -1.04 5.90
CA LEU A 137 18.52 -0.75 5.71
C LEU A 137 19.33 -2.03 5.45
N LEU A 138 19.02 -3.12 6.17
CA LEU A 138 19.65 -4.43 5.94
C LEU A 138 19.38 -4.97 4.53
N LEU A 139 18.16 -4.80 4.02
CA LEU A 139 17.81 -5.15 2.64
C LEU A 139 18.62 -4.35 1.61
N THR A 140 18.78 -3.03 1.80
CA THR A 140 19.64 -2.22 0.91
C THR A 140 21.10 -2.67 0.93
N LEU A 141 21.65 -2.95 2.11
CA LEU A 141 23.05 -3.31 2.26
C LEU A 141 23.38 -4.69 1.70
N ARG A 142 22.41 -5.60 1.64
CA ARG A 142 22.60 -6.94 1.05
C ARG A 142 22.56 -6.98 -0.46
N GLY A 143 22.18 -5.89 -1.15
CA GLY A 143 22.22 -5.83 -2.61
C GLY A 143 21.26 -6.80 -3.32
N GLU A 144 20.36 -7.47 -2.60
CA GLU A 144 19.30 -8.31 -3.18
C GLU A 144 18.20 -7.42 -3.74
N THR A 145 18.55 -6.76 -4.85
CA THR A 145 17.74 -5.76 -5.54
C THR A 145 16.50 -6.34 -6.22
N GLY A 146 16.30 -7.66 -6.18
CA GLY A 146 15.16 -8.34 -6.81
C GLY A 146 15.21 -8.28 -8.33
N LEU A 147 16.40 -8.37 -8.91
CA LEU A 147 16.63 -8.40 -10.36
C LEU A 147 16.60 -9.85 -10.89
N PRO A 148 15.81 -10.14 -11.93
CA PRO A 148 16.30 -10.90 -13.07
C PRO A 148 17.21 -9.97 -13.89
N ASP A 149 18.40 -10.44 -14.25
CA ASP A 149 19.25 -9.78 -15.22
C ASP A 149 18.45 -9.54 -16.52
N ILE A 150 18.19 -8.27 -16.82
CA ILE A 150 17.83 -7.84 -18.18
C ILE A 150 18.95 -6.95 -18.71
N THR A 151 20.12 -7.57 -18.81
CA THR A 151 21.10 -7.40 -19.89
C THR A 151 21.75 -8.74 -20.13
#